data_AF-E1ZE52-F1
#
_entry.id   AF-E1ZE52-F1
#
_cell.length_a   1.000
_cell.length_b   1.000
_cell.length_c   1.000
_cell.angle_alpha   90.00
_cell.angle_beta   90.00
_cell.angle_gamma   90.00
#
_symmetry.space_group_name_H-M   'P 1'
#
loop_
_entity.id
_entity.type
_entity.pdbx_description
1 polymer ?
#
loop_
_entity_poly.entity_id
_entity_poly.type
_entity_poly.pdbx_seq_one_letter_code
_entity_poly.pdbx_strand_id
1 'polypeptide(L)'
;MEAYAPGEALNQYCWPDCAINQRYLQDIAELIAYIGAKFKHVQVLLSAWNSKTAWGTTALNWPTAATNALWKQVVTAVGQHPHVWFGVANEPESNYDGAQDAQVWHAMNFAVAAIREQEAALGMPAHIVAVQGTRGWARSLAYYMTHPITAGQGLNVVYETHPYNIAADFQSLFINPAASLPVIIGEFGPATISDMTMAHAETLMQQCNALGLPWLAWTLHMRCPPSLLQDLSNNGCGISMPLQLSDWGKLVKQYL
;
A
#
# COMPACT_ATOMS: atom_id res chain seq x y z
N MET A 1 1.73 -5.58 -8.43
CA MET A 1 2.80 -6.49 -8.88
C MET A 1 3.81 -6.50 -7.75
N GLU A 2 4.02 -7.66 -7.13
CA GLU A 2 5.03 -7.82 -6.07
C GLU A 2 6.39 -8.08 -6.73
N ALA A 3 7.42 -7.41 -6.25
CA ALA A 3 8.79 -7.53 -6.74
C ALA A 3 9.71 -7.85 -5.56
N TYR A 4 10.34 -9.02 -5.57
CA TYR A 4 11.25 -9.52 -4.54
C TYR A 4 12.69 -9.61 -5.06
N ALA A 5 13.64 -9.02 -4.34
CA ALA A 5 15.02 -9.08 -4.75
C ALA A 5 15.61 -10.51 -4.69
N PRO A 6 16.71 -10.77 -5.41
CA PRO A 6 17.44 -12.04 -5.29
C PRO A 6 17.79 -12.36 -3.83
N GLY A 7 17.32 -13.52 -3.34
CA GLY A 7 17.61 -14.01 -1.98
C GLY A 7 16.50 -13.81 -0.94
N GLU A 8 15.40 -13.13 -1.26
CA GLU A 8 14.21 -13.09 -0.39
C GLU A 8 13.43 -14.42 -0.52
N ALA A 9 13.32 -15.18 0.58
CA ALA A 9 12.94 -16.60 0.61
C ALA A 9 11.47 -16.93 0.28
N LEU A 10 10.73 -15.98 -0.26
CA LEU A 10 9.40 -16.19 -0.80
C LEU A 10 9.42 -15.77 -2.27
N ASN A 11 9.83 -16.72 -3.09
CA ASN A 11 9.13 -16.96 -4.33
C ASN A 11 9.31 -15.90 -5.46
N GLN A 12 10.47 -15.97 -6.14
CA GLN A 12 10.78 -15.36 -7.46
C GLN A 12 9.91 -15.90 -8.63
N TYR A 13 8.59 -16.01 -8.50
CA TYR A 13 7.88 -16.85 -9.46
C TYR A 13 7.63 -16.16 -10.80
N CYS A 14 7.52 -14.83 -10.90
CA CYS A 14 7.07 -14.20 -12.16
C CYS A 14 7.70 -12.87 -12.56
N TRP A 15 8.58 -12.28 -11.74
CA TRP A 15 9.32 -11.09 -12.13
C TRP A 15 10.82 -11.29 -11.87
N PRO A 16 11.66 -11.30 -12.91
CA PRO A 16 13.06 -11.72 -12.79
C PRO A 16 13.99 -10.64 -12.23
N ASP A 17 13.58 -9.37 -12.24
CA ASP A 17 14.41 -8.23 -11.80
C ASP A 17 13.58 -7.19 -11.05
N CYS A 18 13.91 -7.00 -9.77
CA CYS A 18 13.20 -6.12 -8.85
C CYS A 18 13.89 -4.77 -8.69
N ALA A 19 14.91 -4.49 -9.49
CA ALA A 19 15.48 -3.16 -9.59
C ALA A 19 14.44 -2.20 -10.17
N ILE A 20 14.30 -1.04 -9.53
CA ILE A 20 13.53 0.09 -10.06
C ILE A 20 14.33 0.75 -11.18
N ASN A 21 14.44 0.04 -12.30
CA ASN A 21 15.14 0.49 -13.49
C ASN A 21 14.15 1.05 -14.51
N GLN A 22 14.68 1.57 -15.63
CA GLN A 22 13.86 2.16 -16.68
C GLN A 22 12.79 1.20 -17.23
N ARG A 23 13.10 -0.10 -17.34
CA ARG A 23 12.16 -1.09 -17.86
C ARG A 23 11.00 -1.33 -16.89
N TYR A 24 11.30 -1.51 -15.61
CA TYR A 24 10.27 -1.65 -14.57
C TYR A 24 9.34 -0.43 -14.53
N LEU A 25 9.88 0.78 -14.59
CA LEU A 25 9.09 2.02 -14.61
C LEU A 25 8.22 2.14 -15.87
N GLN A 26 8.72 1.69 -17.03
CA GLN A 26 7.94 1.64 -18.27
C GLN A 26 6.77 0.65 -18.14
N ASP A 27 7.01 -0.56 -17.64
CA ASP A 27 5.97 -1.58 -17.47
C ASP A 27 4.86 -1.09 -16.49
N ILE A 28 5.23 -0.37 -15.41
CA ILE A 28 4.27 0.29 -14.52
C ILE A 28 3.48 1.38 -15.26
N ALA A 29 4.15 2.26 -16.00
CA ALA A 29 3.49 3.35 -16.72
C ALA A 29 2.49 2.80 -17.75
N GLU A 30 2.85 1.75 -18.49
CA GLU A 30 1.97 1.07 -19.44
C GLU A 30 0.75 0.46 -18.74
N LEU A 31 0.93 -0.20 -17.60
CA LEU A 31 -0.17 -0.76 -16.80
C LEU A 31 -1.13 0.32 -16.32
N ILE A 32 -0.61 1.42 -15.79
CA ILE A 32 -1.41 2.56 -15.31
C ILE A 32 -2.18 3.20 -16.46
N ALA A 33 -1.53 3.42 -17.60
CA ALA A 33 -2.16 3.96 -18.79
C ALA A 33 -3.30 3.05 -19.29
N TYR A 34 -3.06 1.73 -19.33
CA TYR A 34 -4.07 0.74 -19.68
C TYR A 34 -5.27 0.77 -18.71
N ILE A 35 -5.02 0.80 -17.40
CA ILE A 35 -6.08 0.86 -16.38
C ILE A 35 -6.90 2.14 -16.55
N GLY A 36 -6.25 3.30 -16.67
CA GLY A 36 -6.95 4.58 -16.83
C GLY A 36 -7.76 4.67 -18.12
N ALA A 37 -7.26 4.09 -19.21
CA ALA A 37 -7.98 4.05 -20.49
C ALA A 37 -9.20 3.11 -20.44
N LYS A 38 -9.09 1.98 -19.74
CA LYS A 38 -10.12 0.93 -19.74
C LYS A 38 -11.14 1.08 -18.61
N PHE A 39 -10.73 1.59 -17.46
CA PHE A 39 -11.53 1.65 -16.23
C PHE A 39 -11.54 3.08 -15.67
N LYS A 40 -12.39 3.94 -16.25
CA LYS A 40 -12.42 5.39 -16.00
C LYS A 40 -12.62 5.83 -14.54
N HIS A 41 -13.03 4.93 -13.66
CA HIS A 41 -13.30 5.20 -12.24
C HIS A 41 -12.37 4.44 -11.29
N VAL A 42 -11.34 3.78 -11.82
CA VAL A 42 -10.35 3.05 -11.01
C VAL A 42 -9.17 3.94 -10.71
N GLN A 43 -8.83 4.03 -9.42
CA GLN A 43 -7.60 4.63 -8.93
C GLN A 43 -6.54 3.54 -8.72
N VAL A 44 -5.27 3.89 -8.85
CA VAL A 44 -4.14 2.97 -8.67
C VAL A 44 -3.23 3.51 -7.57
N LEU A 45 -3.16 2.80 -6.44
CA LEU A 45 -2.17 3.06 -5.41
C LEU A 45 -0.87 2.32 -5.76
N LEU A 46 0.20 3.07 -6.02
CA LEU A 46 1.55 2.53 -6.10
C LEU A 46 2.22 2.63 -4.74
N SER A 47 2.49 1.50 -4.09
CA SER A 47 3.18 1.46 -2.80
C SER A 47 4.63 1.01 -2.96
N ALA A 48 5.55 1.64 -2.20
CA ALA A 48 6.93 1.17 -2.10
C ALA A 48 6.99 -0.13 -1.29
N TRP A 49 7.02 -1.26 -2.01
CA TRP A 49 7.02 -2.59 -1.42
C TRP A 49 8.20 -2.84 -0.46
N ASN A 50 7.95 -3.60 0.60
CA ASN A 50 8.89 -3.91 1.70
C ASN A 50 10.09 -4.79 1.32
N SER A 51 10.49 -4.84 0.05
CA SER A 51 11.78 -5.45 -0.31
C SER A 51 12.91 -4.49 0.10
N LYS A 52 13.57 -4.81 1.23
CA LYS A 52 14.58 -3.97 1.90
C LYS A 52 15.74 -3.56 0.97
N THR A 53 15.96 -4.31 -0.09
CA THR A 53 17.05 -4.10 -1.06
C THR A 53 16.61 -3.29 -2.30
N ALA A 54 15.35 -3.35 -2.72
CA ALA A 54 14.88 -2.68 -3.94
C ALA A 54 14.54 -1.20 -3.72
N TRP A 55 13.95 -0.85 -2.57
CA TRP A 55 13.48 0.51 -2.26
C TRP A 55 14.40 1.30 -1.33
N GLY A 56 15.56 0.73 -0.96
CA GLY A 56 16.55 1.39 -0.11
C GLY A 56 15.99 1.80 1.26
N THR A 57 15.07 1.03 1.82
CA THR A 57 14.45 1.30 3.12
C THR A 57 15.39 0.94 4.28
N THR A 58 15.06 1.35 5.50
CA THR A 58 15.75 0.86 6.71
C THR A 58 15.47 -0.64 6.93
N ALA A 59 16.18 -1.27 7.87
CA ALA A 59 15.87 -2.64 8.30
C ALA A 59 14.45 -2.79 8.88
N LEU A 60 13.78 -1.68 9.21
CA LEU A 60 12.40 -1.60 9.69
C LEU A 60 11.42 -1.08 8.63
N ASN A 61 11.81 -1.08 7.35
CA ASN A 61 11.01 -0.61 6.20
C ASN A 61 10.60 0.86 6.26
N TRP A 62 11.41 1.72 6.87
CA TRP A 62 11.14 3.16 6.81
C TRP A 62 11.79 3.75 5.57
N PRO A 63 11.16 4.76 4.93
CA PRO A 63 11.80 5.49 3.84
C PRO A 63 13.14 6.09 4.25
N THR A 64 14.09 6.09 3.33
CA THR A 64 15.39 6.78 3.48
C THR A 64 15.60 7.78 2.35
N ALA A 65 16.75 8.47 2.34
CA ALA A 65 17.15 9.30 1.20
C ALA A 65 17.19 8.51 -0.13
N ALA A 66 17.54 7.22 -0.09
CA ALA A 66 17.51 6.37 -1.29
C ALA A 66 16.07 6.12 -1.76
N THR A 67 15.15 5.79 -0.84
CA THR A 67 13.71 5.67 -1.14
C THR A 67 13.16 6.96 -1.74
N ASN A 68 13.53 8.11 -1.17
CA ASN A 68 13.10 9.43 -1.64
C ASN A 68 13.59 9.71 -3.07
N ALA A 69 14.84 9.36 -3.39
CA ALA A 69 15.37 9.50 -4.75
C ALA A 69 14.65 8.59 -5.76
N LEU A 70 14.26 7.38 -5.34
CA LEU A 70 13.47 6.46 -6.17
C LEU A 70 12.05 6.99 -6.40
N TRP A 71 11.42 7.58 -5.38
CA TRP A 71 10.12 8.25 -5.54
C TRP A 71 10.15 9.36 -6.59
N LYS A 72 11.22 10.17 -6.65
CA LYS A 72 11.37 11.18 -7.71
C LYS A 72 11.41 10.54 -9.11
N GLN A 73 12.05 9.37 -9.26
CA GLN A 73 12.08 8.65 -10.53
C GLN A 73 10.69 8.10 -10.90
N VAL A 74 9.97 7.54 -9.93
CA VAL A 74 8.61 7.05 -10.13
C VAL A 74 7.68 8.18 -10.55
N VAL A 75 7.67 9.31 -9.84
CA VAL A 75 6.86 10.49 -10.17
C VAL A 75 7.19 11.00 -11.58
N THR A 76 8.46 10.99 -11.98
CA THR A 76 8.87 11.34 -13.35
C THR A 76 8.28 10.41 -14.41
N ALA A 77 8.18 9.13 -14.11
CA ALA A 77 7.69 8.13 -15.06
C ALA A 77 6.16 8.10 -15.18
N VAL A 78 5.44 8.33 -14.07
CA VAL A 78 3.99 8.08 -14.00
C VAL A 78 3.15 9.26 -13.52
N GLY A 79 3.74 10.37 -13.08
CA GLY A 79 3.04 11.51 -12.50
C GLY A 79 2.12 12.27 -13.47
N GLN A 80 2.20 12.01 -14.77
CA GLN A 80 1.20 12.52 -15.72
C GLN A 80 -0.18 11.85 -15.59
N HIS A 81 -0.30 10.77 -14.81
CA HIS A 81 -1.54 10.00 -14.68
C HIS A 81 -2.34 10.44 -13.43
N PRO A 82 -3.46 11.16 -13.60
CA PRO A 82 -4.19 11.76 -12.48
C PRO A 82 -4.91 10.75 -11.57
N HIS A 83 -5.00 9.48 -11.99
CA HIS A 83 -5.62 8.39 -11.23
C HIS A 83 -4.62 7.58 -10.40
N VAL A 84 -3.36 8.03 -10.30
CA VAL A 84 -2.31 7.40 -9.50
C VAL A 84 -2.20 8.05 -8.13
N TRP A 85 -2.13 7.22 -7.10
CA TRP A 85 -1.78 7.60 -5.73
C TRP A 85 -0.42 7.00 -5.40
N PHE A 86 0.33 7.65 -4.52
CA PHE A 86 1.66 7.20 -4.09
C PHE A 86 1.66 6.81 -2.61
N GLY A 87 1.94 5.55 -2.29
CA GLY A 87 2.10 5.05 -0.92
C GLY A 87 3.58 5.00 -0.54
N VAL A 88 4.02 5.87 0.37
CA VAL A 88 5.46 6.14 0.58
C VAL A 88 6.28 4.95 1.07
N ALA A 89 5.64 3.97 1.71
CA ALA A 89 6.16 2.67 2.13
C ALA A 89 5.01 1.63 2.11
N ASN A 90 5.29 0.34 2.28
CA ASN A 90 4.23 -0.65 2.46
C ASN A 90 3.92 -0.86 3.96
N GLU A 91 4.89 -1.31 4.75
CA GLU A 91 4.67 -1.51 6.19
C GLU A 91 5.93 -1.21 7.01
N PRO A 92 6.01 -0.03 7.65
CA PRO A 92 6.93 0.20 8.74
C PRO A 92 6.81 -0.92 9.78
N GLU A 93 7.88 -1.68 9.94
CA GLU A 93 7.93 -2.83 10.84
C GLU A 93 8.14 -2.37 12.29
N SER A 94 7.63 -3.15 13.24
CA SER A 94 7.90 -3.00 14.69
C SER A 94 7.38 -1.69 15.30
N ASN A 95 8.11 -1.06 16.24
CA ASN A 95 7.67 0.15 16.96
C ASN A 95 6.31 -0.02 17.70
N TYR A 96 6.05 -1.19 18.29
CA TYR A 96 4.75 -1.48 18.91
C TYR A 96 4.42 -0.55 20.08
N ASP A 97 5.43 -0.12 20.84
CA ASP A 97 5.31 0.77 21.99
C ASP A 97 5.23 2.26 21.59
N GLY A 98 5.52 2.59 20.33
CA GLY A 98 5.56 3.96 19.83
C GLY A 98 6.83 4.74 20.18
N ALA A 99 7.85 4.09 20.76
CA ALA A 99 9.09 4.77 21.17
C ALA A 99 9.84 5.43 20.00
N GLN A 100 9.56 4.99 18.77
CA GLN A 100 10.19 5.46 17.54
C GLN A 100 9.23 6.22 16.61
N ASP A 101 8.03 6.58 17.06
CA ASP A 101 7.03 7.23 16.22
C ASP A 101 7.54 8.51 15.54
N ALA A 102 8.27 9.35 16.26
CA ALA A 102 8.81 10.59 15.70
C ALA A 102 9.78 10.30 14.54
N GLN A 103 10.59 9.25 14.67
CA GLN A 103 11.55 8.83 13.65
C GLN A 103 10.83 8.28 12.41
N VAL A 104 9.80 7.44 12.60
CA VAL A 104 8.99 6.94 11.48
C VAL A 104 8.27 8.11 10.80
N TRP A 105 7.67 9.00 11.58
CA TRP A 105 6.99 10.20 11.07
C TRP A 105 7.94 11.07 10.23
N HIS A 106 9.16 11.32 10.70
CA HIS A 106 10.15 12.10 9.94
C HIS A 106 10.48 11.41 8.61
N ALA A 107 10.68 10.10 8.60
CA ALA A 107 10.93 9.34 7.38
C ALA A 107 9.78 9.46 6.37
N MET A 108 8.53 9.30 6.83
CA MET A 108 7.34 9.48 5.99
C MET A 108 7.21 10.91 5.46
N ASN A 109 7.41 11.90 6.33
CA ASN A 109 7.32 13.31 5.96
C ASN A 109 8.38 13.69 4.91
N PHE A 110 9.60 13.14 5.00
CA PHE A 110 10.63 13.34 3.98
C PHE A 110 10.30 12.66 2.64
N ALA A 111 9.67 11.49 2.66
CA ALA A 111 9.22 10.82 1.44
C ALA A 111 8.11 11.61 0.73
N VAL A 112 7.13 12.12 1.49
CA VAL A 112 6.10 13.03 0.96
C VAL A 112 6.74 14.29 0.38
N ALA A 113 7.73 14.88 1.07
CA ALA A 113 8.43 16.06 0.58
C ALA A 113 9.15 15.79 -0.76
N ALA A 114 9.78 14.63 -0.92
CA ALA A 114 10.46 14.25 -2.16
C ALA A 114 9.49 14.10 -3.35
N ILE A 115 8.31 13.51 -3.11
CA ILE A 115 7.24 13.43 -4.13
C ILE A 115 6.78 14.84 -4.52
N ARG A 116 6.45 15.69 -3.54
CA ARG A 116 5.97 17.06 -3.76
C ARG A 116 6.99 17.93 -4.49
N GLU A 117 8.27 17.80 -4.15
CA GLU A 117 9.37 18.49 -4.83
C GLU A 117 9.42 18.09 -6.32
N GLN A 118 9.26 16.80 -6.62
CA GLN A 118 9.29 16.33 -8.00
C GLN A 118 8.06 16.75 -8.80
N GLU A 119 6.87 16.68 -8.21
CA GLU A 119 5.65 17.20 -8.85
C GLU A 119 5.81 18.68 -9.21
N ALA A 120 6.33 19.50 -8.28
CA ALA A 120 6.58 20.91 -8.52
C ALA A 120 7.62 21.13 -9.63
N ALA A 121 8.71 20.36 -9.64
CA ALA A 121 9.74 20.42 -10.67
C ALA A 121 9.20 20.08 -12.08
N LEU A 122 8.18 19.22 -12.16
CA LEU A 122 7.53 18.82 -13.40
C LEU A 122 6.29 19.66 -13.76
N GLY A 123 5.91 20.62 -12.90
CA GLY A 123 4.70 21.42 -13.08
C GLY A 123 3.39 20.61 -12.98
N MET A 124 3.41 19.51 -12.25
CA MET A 124 2.27 18.61 -12.07
C MET A 124 1.38 19.04 -10.89
N PRO A 125 0.06 18.76 -10.92
CA PRO A 125 -0.78 18.89 -9.74
C PRO A 125 -0.34 17.89 -8.66
N ALA A 126 -0.64 18.21 -7.40
CA ALA A 126 -0.34 17.33 -6.27
C ALA A 126 -1.24 16.09 -6.28
N HIS A 127 -0.65 14.90 -6.42
CA HIS A 127 -1.36 13.61 -6.31
C HIS A 127 -1.74 13.31 -4.87
N ILE A 128 -2.63 12.33 -4.67
CA ILE A 128 -2.86 11.75 -3.35
C ILE A 128 -1.63 10.94 -2.94
N VAL A 129 -1.12 11.20 -1.74
CA VAL A 129 0.01 10.49 -1.14
C VAL A 129 -0.48 9.79 0.12
N ALA A 130 -0.41 8.46 0.11
CA ALA A 130 -0.75 7.62 1.24
C ALA A 130 0.48 7.44 2.16
N VAL A 131 0.29 7.68 3.46
CA VAL A 131 1.32 7.49 4.49
C VAL A 131 0.90 6.43 5.49
N GLN A 132 1.74 5.43 5.65
CA GLN A 132 1.41 4.22 6.39
C GLN A 132 1.56 4.45 7.89
N GLY A 133 0.80 3.70 8.68
CA GLY A 133 0.86 3.74 10.14
C GLY A 133 2.27 3.57 10.70
N THR A 134 2.57 4.21 11.82
CA THR A 134 3.94 4.27 12.35
C THR A 134 4.36 3.03 13.12
N ARG A 135 3.44 2.09 13.36
CA ARG A 135 3.62 0.96 14.28
C ARG A 135 3.04 -0.33 13.73
N GLY A 136 3.70 -1.42 14.09
CA GLY A 136 3.23 -2.79 14.02
C GLY A 136 2.78 -3.18 12.62
N TRP A 137 3.63 -2.98 11.62
CA TRP A 137 3.30 -3.20 10.21
C TRP A 137 2.15 -2.30 9.74
N ALA A 138 2.37 -0.99 9.78
CA ALA A 138 1.38 0.02 9.37
C ALA A 138 0.03 0.02 10.12
N ARG A 139 -0.14 -0.71 11.23
CA ARG A 139 -1.43 -0.81 11.93
C ARG A 139 -1.90 0.49 12.59
N SER A 140 -1.01 1.20 13.27
CA SER A 140 -1.43 2.33 14.12
C SER A 140 -1.30 3.68 13.43
N LEU A 141 -2.42 4.41 13.37
CA LEU A 141 -2.47 5.81 12.94
C LEU A 141 -2.39 6.81 14.10
N ALA A 142 -2.27 6.33 15.34
CA ALA A 142 -2.45 7.13 16.54
C ALA A 142 -1.52 8.36 16.61
N TYR A 143 -0.27 8.21 16.17
CA TYR A 143 0.70 9.30 16.21
C TYR A 143 0.30 10.48 15.30
N TYR A 144 -0.27 10.18 14.13
CA TYR A 144 -0.69 11.19 13.16
C TYR A 144 -1.86 12.05 13.63
N MET A 145 -2.65 11.59 14.60
CA MET A 145 -3.79 12.35 15.14
C MET A 145 -3.36 13.67 15.77
N THR A 146 -2.13 13.75 16.28
CA THR A 146 -1.54 14.98 16.84
C THR A 146 -0.32 15.47 16.06
N HIS A 147 0.21 14.66 15.15
CA HIS A 147 1.36 14.98 14.30
C HIS A 147 1.04 14.69 12.83
N PRO A 148 0.13 15.45 12.18
CA PRO A 148 -0.13 15.25 10.77
C PRO A 148 1.13 15.50 9.93
N ILE A 149 1.16 14.96 8.71
CA ILE A 149 2.27 15.22 7.77
C ILE A 149 2.22 16.70 7.39
N THR A 150 3.38 17.36 7.43
CA THR A 150 3.50 18.80 7.16
C THR A 150 4.14 19.09 5.80
N ALA A 151 4.84 18.11 5.23
CA ALA A 151 5.38 18.20 3.87
C ALA A 151 4.28 18.51 2.86
N GLY A 152 4.56 19.43 1.92
CA GLY A 152 3.55 19.92 0.98
C GLY A 152 2.34 20.58 1.65
N GLN A 153 2.50 21.10 2.87
CA GLN A 153 1.43 21.67 3.70
C GLN A 153 0.33 20.65 4.07
N GLY A 154 0.63 19.35 4.03
CA GLY A 154 -0.35 18.28 4.25
C GLY A 154 -1.36 18.13 3.10
N LEU A 155 -1.15 18.81 1.97
CA LEU A 155 -2.05 18.74 0.82
C LEU A 155 -2.12 17.32 0.27
N ASN A 156 -3.35 16.83 0.05
CA ASN A 156 -3.65 15.53 -0.54
C ASN A 156 -2.91 14.36 0.14
N VAL A 157 -2.74 14.40 1.46
CA VAL A 157 -2.20 13.28 2.24
C VAL A 157 -3.37 12.45 2.76
N VAL A 158 -3.28 11.12 2.61
CA VAL A 158 -4.18 10.14 3.24
C VAL A 158 -3.39 9.21 4.14
N TYR A 159 -4.00 8.72 5.21
CA TYR A 159 -3.36 7.89 6.23
C TYR A 159 -3.79 6.44 6.05
N GLU A 160 -2.81 5.59 5.76
CA GLU A 160 -3.02 4.20 5.39
C GLU A 160 -2.73 3.26 6.56
N THR A 161 -3.64 2.32 6.81
CA THR A 161 -3.47 1.29 7.84
C THR A 161 -3.71 -0.11 7.31
N HIS A 162 -2.97 -1.08 7.86
CA HIS A 162 -3.01 -2.50 7.48
C HIS A 162 -3.56 -3.39 8.63
N PRO A 163 -4.85 -3.27 8.98
CA PRO A 163 -5.44 -3.95 10.12
C PRO A 163 -5.70 -5.43 9.83
N TYR A 164 -4.70 -6.25 10.08
CA TYR A 164 -4.85 -7.70 10.23
C TYR A 164 -5.24 -8.04 11.66
N ASN A 165 -6.39 -7.56 12.12
CA ASN A 165 -6.79 -7.60 13.53
C ASN A 165 -8.21 -8.15 13.72
N ILE A 166 -8.55 -8.47 14.97
CA ILE A 166 -9.93 -8.77 15.36
C ILE A 166 -10.78 -7.49 15.38
N ALA A 167 -12.09 -7.64 15.21
CA ALA A 167 -13.00 -6.49 15.09
C ALA A 167 -12.99 -5.55 16.31
N ALA A 168 -12.65 -6.07 17.50
CA ALA A 168 -12.56 -5.27 18.72
C ALA A 168 -11.48 -4.17 18.65
N ASP A 169 -10.46 -4.33 17.81
CA ASP A 169 -9.35 -3.38 17.70
C ASP A 169 -9.66 -2.21 16.76
N PHE A 170 -10.62 -2.39 15.83
CA PHE A 170 -10.90 -1.45 14.73
C PHE A 170 -11.20 -0.04 15.21
N GLN A 171 -11.81 0.09 16.40
CA GLN A 171 -12.09 1.38 17.01
C GLN A 171 -10.83 2.24 17.14
N SER A 172 -9.73 1.64 17.61
CA SER A 172 -8.46 2.33 17.84
C SER A 172 -7.61 2.46 16.58
N LEU A 173 -7.72 1.50 15.65
CA LEU A 173 -6.85 1.42 14.48
C LEU A 173 -7.27 2.38 13.35
N PHE A 174 -8.58 2.51 13.08
CA PHE A 174 -9.05 3.34 11.97
C PHE A 174 -10.36 4.08 12.21
N ILE A 175 -11.29 3.59 13.04
CA ILE A 175 -12.58 4.27 13.24
C ILE A 175 -12.37 5.61 13.98
N ASN A 176 -11.64 5.62 15.09
CA ASN A 176 -11.31 6.86 15.80
C ASN A 176 -10.41 7.78 14.95
N PRO A 177 -9.32 7.29 14.32
CA PRO A 177 -8.52 8.13 13.42
C PRO A 177 -9.32 8.76 12.28
N ALA A 178 -10.27 8.04 11.67
CA ALA A 178 -11.09 8.53 10.56
C ALA A 178 -12.00 9.72 10.95
N ALA A 179 -12.23 9.96 12.23
CA ALA A 179 -12.97 11.12 12.69
C ALA A 179 -12.21 12.46 12.51
N SER A 180 -10.88 12.40 12.36
CA SER A 180 -10.04 13.61 12.21
C SER A 180 -9.00 13.53 11.10
N LEU A 181 -8.75 12.35 10.54
CA LEU A 181 -7.79 12.12 9.46
C LEU A 181 -8.51 11.54 8.23
N PRO A 182 -8.08 11.87 7.00
CA PRO A 182 -8.48 11.13 5.81
C PRO A 182 -7.80 9.74 5.83
N VAL A 183 -8.58 8.68 6.05
CA VAL A 183 -8.06 7.31 6.24
C VAL A 183 -8.37 6.43 5.03
N ILE A 184 -7.43 5.54 4.71
CA ILE A 184 -7.61 4.40 3.79
C ILE A 184 -7.15 3.11 4.47
N ILE A 185 -7.85 2.00 4.18
CA ILE A 185 -7.38 0.68 4.57
C ILE A 185 -6.52 0.12 3.42
N GLY A 186 -5.21 0.10 3.61
CA GLY A 186 -4.24 -0.27 2.58
C GLY A 186 -4.14 -1.76 2.33
N GLU A 187 -4.36 -2.54 3.38
CA GLU A 187 -4.19 -3.99 3.32
C GLU A 187 -4.98 -4.66 4.45
N PHE A 188 -5.75 -5.69 4.11
CA PHE A 188 -6.36 -6.58 5.10
C PHE A 188 -6.82 -7.89 4.45
N GLY A 189 -7.07 -8.89 5.27
CA GLY A 189 -7.70 -10.13 4.87
C GLY A 189 -7.66 -11.17 5.98
N PRO A 190 -8.34 -12.31 5.80
CA PRO A 190 -8.32 -13.39 6.78
C PRO A 190 -6.91 -13.95 6.94
N ALA A 191 -6.35 -13.90 8.15
CA ALA A 191 -4.98 -14.32 8.41
C ALA A 191 -4.89 -15.02 9.77
N THR A 192 -4.40 -16.26 9.77
CA THR A 192 -4.26 -17.07 10.99
C THR A 192 -3.18 -16.55 11.93
N ILE A 193 -2.14 -15.89 11.42
CA ILE A 193 -1.06 -15.33 12.23
C ILE A 193 -1.50 -14.16 13.11
N SER A 194 -2.66 -13.57 12.82
CA SER A 194 -3.12 -12.34 13.47
C SER A 194 -4.58 -12.43 13.92
N ASP A 195 -5.13 -13.65 13.97
CA ASP A 195 -6.50 -13.98 14.39
C ASP A 195 -7.62 -13.24 13.63
N MET A 196 -7.31 -12.68 12.46
CA MET A 196 -8.31 -12.07 11.60
C MET A 196 -9.08 -13.17 10.87
N THR A 197 -10.34 -13.37 11.22
CA THR A 197 -11.23 -14.33 10.56
C THR A 197 -11.93 -13.69 9.36
N MET A 198 -12.58 -14.52 8.53
CA MET A 198 -13.48 -14.03 7.47
C MET A 198 -14.54 -13.07 8.00
N ALA A 199 -15.11 -13.36 9.18
CA ALA A 199 -16.13 -12.50 9.79
C ALA A 199 -15.54 -11.15 10.27
N HIS A 200 -14.30 -11.13 10.76
CA HIS A 200 -13.61 -9.89 11.09
C HIS A 200 -13.34 -9.03 9.84
N ALA A 201 -12.92 -9.66 8.73
CA ALA A 201 -12.71 -8.97 7.45
C ALA A 201 -14.02 -8.42 6.86
N GLU A 202 -15.12 -9.18 6.95
CA GLU A 202 -16.44 -8.72 6.55
C GLU A 202 -16.88 -7.52 7.40
N THR A 203 -16.70 -7.59 8.72
CA THR A 203 -16.99 -6.48 9.64
C THR A 203 -16.19 -5.24 9.26
N LEU A 204 -14.91 -5.39 8.89
CA LEU A 204 -14.09 -4.27 8.44
C LEU A 204 -14.69 -3.59 7.20
N MET A 205 -15.07 -4.36 6.18
CA MET A 205 -15.66 -3.79 4.96
C MET A 205 -17.01 -3.11 5.24
N GLN A 206 -17.83 -3.67 6.13
CA GLN A 206 -19.07 -3.04 6.58
C GLN A 206 -18.81 -1.69 7.27
N GLN A 207 -17.80 -1.62 8.16
CA GLN A 207 -17.42 -0.37 8.82
C GLN A 207 -16.86 0.66 7.82
N CYS A 208 -16.02 0.22 6.89
CA CYS A 208 -15.49 1.11 5.85
C CYS A 208 -16.62 1.68 4.98
N ASN A 209 -17.59 0.86 4.56
CA ASN A 209 -18.76 1.33 3.82
C ASN A 209 -19.61 2.32 4.63
N ALA A 210 -19.80 2.08 5.92
CA ALA A 210 -20.55 2.98 6.80
C ALA A 210 -19.85 4.33 7.00
N LEU A 211 -18.51 4.34 7.02
CA LEU A 211 -17.68 5.53 7.23
C LEU A 211 -17.27 6.21 5.91
N GLY A 212 -17.51 5.58 4.76
CA GLY A 212 -17.05 6.07 3.46
C GLY A 212 -15.53 5.95 3.25
N LEU A 213 -14.89 4.97 3.90
CA LEU A 213 -13.45 4.75 3.79
C LEU A 213 -13.12 3.83 2.60
N PRO A 214 -12.17 4.21 1.72
CA PRO A 214 -11.64 3.30 0.71
C PRO A 214 -10.85 2.17 1.38
N TRP A 215 -10.81 1.01 0.72
CA TRP A 215 -10.09 -0.16 1.21
C TRP A 215 -9.52 -1.00 0.06
N LEU A 216 -8.43 -1.70 0.32
CA LEU A 216 -7.82 -2.68 -0.59
C LEU A 216 -7.71 -4.04 0.12
N ALA A 217 -8.34 -5.05 -0.48
CA ALA A 217 -8.24 -6.42 0.01
C ALA A 217 -6.95 -7.08 -0.48
N TRP A 218 -6.18 -7.66 0.45
CA TRP A 218 -5.03 -8.48 0.12
C TRP A 218 -5.49 -9.87 -0.33
N THR A 219 -5.06 -10.44 -1.45
CA THR A 219 -4.39 -9.82 -2.60
C THR A 219 -4.85 -10.53 -3.88
N LEU A 220 -4.84 -9.83 -5.02
CA LEU A 220 -5.18 -10.41 -6.33
C LEU A 220 -4.01 -11.25 -6.87
N HIS A 221 -3.68 -12.31 -6.13
CA HIS A 221 -2.65 -13.29 -6.43
C HIS A 221 -3.12 -14.66 -5.93
N MET A 222 -2.57 -15.74 -6.49
CA MET A 222 -2.99 -17.11 -6.17
C MET A 222 -2.11 -17.81 -5.12
N ARG A 223 -0.94 -17.25 -4.80
CA ARG A 223 0.07 -17.85 -3.90
C ARG A 223 0.58 -16.90 -2.81
N CYS A 224 -0.07 -15.75 -2.66
CA CYS A 224 0.27 -14.78 -1.63
C CYS A 224 -0.94 -14.70 -0.69
N PRO A 225 -0.98 -15.50 0.39
CA PRO A 225 -2.15 -15.57 1.26
C PRO A 225 -2.29 -14.29 2.12
N PRO A 226 -3.53 -13.89 2.48
CA PRO A 226 -4.79 -14.41 1.95
C PRO A 226 -4.98 -14.12 0.46
N SER A 227 -5.21 -15.15 -0.34
CA SER A 227 -5.28 -15.04 -1.80
C SER A 227 -6.72 -14.85 -2.25
N LEU A 228 -7.00 -13.84 -3.09
CA LEU A 228 -8.33 -13.66 -3.71
C LEU A 228 -8.58 -14.71 -4.80
N LEU A 229 -7.53 -15.31 -5.36
CA LEU A 229 -7.59 -16.31 -6.42
C LEU A 229 -7.22 -17.70 -5.90
N GLN A 230 -7.80 -18.73 -6.49
CA GLN A 230 -7.34 -20.11 -6.32
C GLN A 230 -6.09 -20.36 -7.16
N ASP A 231 -5.16 -21.16 -6.65
CA ASP A 231 -3.99 -21.59 -7.40
C ASP A 231 -4.34 -22.71 -8.38
N LEU A 232 -4.57 -22.32 -9.64
CA LEU A 232 -4.80 -23.21 -10.77
C LEU A 232 -3.64 -23.13 -11.78
N SER A 233 -2.47 -22.66 -11.34
CA SER A 233 -1.37 -22.31 -12.25
C SER A 233 -0.53 -23.52 -12.68
N ASN A 234 -0.75 -24.70 -12.09
CA ASN A 234 0.09 -25.88 -12.25
C ASN A 234 1.59 -25.58 -12.01
N ASN A 235 1.89 -24.79 -10.97
CA ASN A 235 3.25 -24.30 -10.66
C ASN A 235 3.82 -23.25 -11.61
N GLY A 236 3.03 -22.75 -12.55
CA GLY A 236 3.40 -21.63 -13.40
C GLY A 236 3.02 -20.26 -12.83
N CYS A 237 3.16 -19.24 -13.69
CA CYS A 237 2.96 -17.83 -13.35
C CYS A 237 1.52 -17.32 -13.31
N GLY A 238 0.54 -18.21 -13.44
CA GLY A 238 -0.85 -17.81 -13.59
C GLY A 238 -1.17 -17.17 -14.95
N ILE A 239 -0.22 -17.13 -15.90
CA ILE A 239 -0.49 -16.69 -17.28
C ILE A 239 -1.50 -17.64 -17.93
N SER A 240 -2.62 -17.08 -18.43
CA SER A 240 -3.74 -17.84 -19.01
C SER A 240 -4.44 -18.82 -18.05
N MET A 241 -4.17 -18.71 -16.76
CA MET A 241 -4.90 -19.47 -15.74
C MET A 241 -6.35 -18.99 -15.65
N PRO A 242 -7.34 -19.89 -15.47
CA PRO A 242 -8.70 -19.48 -15.16
C PRO A 242 -8.76 -18.61 -13.90
N LEU A 243 -9.42 -17.46 -13.98
CA LEU A 243 -9.64 -16.59 -12.81
C LEU A 243 -10.77 -17.17 -11.95
N GLN A 244 -10.40 -18.03 -11.00
CA GLN A 244 -11.32 -18.60 -10.03
C GLN A 244 -11.11 -17.97 -8.66
N LEU A 245 -12.18 -17.42 -8.09
CA LEU A 245 -12.12 -16.77 -6.77
C LEU A 245 -12.02 -17.81 -5.65
N SER A 246 -11.17 -17.51 -4.65
CA SER A 246 -11.20 -18.18 -3.35
C SER A 246 -12.46 -17.76 -2.56
N ASP A 247 -12.71 -18.35 -1.39
CA ASP A 247 -13.83 -17.90 -0.55
C ASP A 247 -13.65 -16.45 -0.06
N TRP A 248 -12.39 -16.05 0.19
CA TRP A 248 -12.05 -14.66 0.45
C TRP A 248 -12.36 -13.76 -0.76
N GLY A 249 -11.93 -14.17 -1.96
CA GLY A 249 -12.21 -13.43 -3.20
C GLY A 249 -13.70 -13.30 -3.51
N LYS A 250 -14.50 -14.33 -3.21
CA LYS A 250 -15.97 -14.29 -3.36
C LYS A 250 -16.59 -13.28 -2.41
N LEU A 251 -16.15 -13.24 -1.14
CA LEU A 251 -16.64 -12.27 -0.17
C LEU A 251 -16.31 -10.84 -0.60
N VAL A 252 -15.05 -10.56 -0.95
CA VAL A 252 -14.62 -9.23 -1.42
C VAL A 252 -15.47 -8.75 -2.61
N LYS A 253 -15.74 -9.64 -3.57
CA LYS A 253 -16.58 -9.31 -4.73
C LYS A 253 -18.01 -8.90 -4.37
N GLN A 254 -18.54 -9.28 -3.21
CA GLN A 254 -19.87 -8.85 -2.78
C GLN A 254 -19.91 -7.39 -2.30
N TYR A 255 -18.74 -6.81 -1.99
CA TYR A 255 -18.58 -5.46 -1.44
C TYR A 255 -18.06 -4.44 -2.46
N LEU A 256 -17.75 -4.85 -3.68
CA LEU A 256 -17.35 -4.00 -4.81
C LEU A 256 -18.55 -3.74 -5.75
#